data_AF-A0AAW4CLT8-F1
#
_entry.id   AF-A0AAW4CLT8-F1
#
_cell.length_a   1.000
_cell.length_b   1.000
_cell.length_c   1.000
_cell.angle_alpha   90.00
_cell.angle_beta   90.00
_cell.angle_gamma   90.00
#
_symmetry.space_group_name_H-M   'P 1'
#
loop_
_entity.id
_entity.type
_entity.pdbx_description
1 polymer ?
#
loop_
_entity_poly.entity_id
_entity_poly.type
_entity_poly.pdbx_seq_one_letter_code
_entity_poly.pdbx_strand_id
1 'polypeptide(L)'
;GHVATGMTIYWLVWAGMLLSGIGWGLTEAAINPLTAQLYPDDTTHRLNVLHAWFPGGIIVGGLLGFFLSAALPWQGIMALVMVPAAATVVIALTTTFPPPLREQSGVSFGAMMGEVFRRPSFFIWFGAMFLTAASELAPGQWIDVALSNRVGMRGILLLVYVNALMFIFRHFAGRLANKISNPGLLWVSSLLAAIGLFMLSQAQSPASAILAS
;
A
#
# COMPACT_ATOMS: atom_id res chain seq x y z
N GLY A 1 -16.83 -21.53 -22.58
CA GLY A 1 -16.33 -22.20 -21.37
C GLY A 1 -17.39 -22.08 -20.30
N HIS A 2 -17.81 -23.20 -19.70
CA HIS A 2 -18.70 -23.23 -18.53
C HIS A 2 -17.92 -22.73 -17.31
N VAL A 3 -17.60 -21.45 -17.27
CA VAL A 3 -16.87 -20.87 -16.13
C VAL A 3 -17.89 -20.59 -15.04
N ALA A 4 -18.01 -21.54 -14.11
CA ALA A 4 -18.43 -21.37 -12.73
C ALA A 4 -19.84 -20.77 -12.48
N THR A 5 -20.66 -21.46 -11.68
CA THR A 5 -21.85 -20.85 -11.08
C THR A 5 -21.44 -19.66 -10.20
N GLY A 6 -22.34 -18.71 -9.94
CA GLY A 6 -22.02 -17.52 -9.14
C GLY A 6 -21.38 -17.85 -7.77
N MET A 7 -21.73 -19.00 -7.18
CA MET A 7 -21.14 -19.49 -5.92
C MET A 7 -19.67 -19.91 -6.08
N THR A 8 -19.30 -20.54 -7.19
CA THR A 8 -17.91 -20.94 -7.44
C THR A 8 -17.03 -19.71 -7.69
N ILE A 9 -17.52 -18.70 -8.43
CA ILE A 9 -16.81 -17.43 -8.62
C ILE A 9 -16.60 -16.72 -7.28
N TYR A 10 -17.65 -16.68 -6.44
CA TYR A 10 -17.58 -16.09 -5.11
C TYR A 10 -16.43 -16.68 -4.29
N TRP A 11 -16.37 -18.01 -4.13
CA TRP A 11 -15.32 -18.64 -3.34
C TRP A 11 -13.92 -18.45 -3.92
N LEU A 12 -13.77 -18.46 -5.24
CA LEU A 12 -12.48 -18.20 -5.90
C LEU A 12 -11.98 -16.78 -5.61
N VAL A 13 -12.85 -15.77 -5.71
CA VAL A 13 -12.49 -14.38 -5.40
C VAL A 13 -12.12 -14.24 -3.92
N TRP A 14 -12.92 -14.79 -3.01
CA TRP A 14 -12.63 -14.72 -1.57
C TRP A 14 -11.34 -15.43 -1.18
N ALA A 15 -11.08 -16.61 -1.76
CA ALA A 15 -9.82 -17.32 -1.55
C ALA A 15 -8.63 -16.50 -2.08
N GLY A 16 -8.77 -15.89 -3.27
CA GLY A 16 -7.76 -14.99 -3.83
C GLY A 16 -7.48 -13.79 -2.93
N MET A 17 -8.53 -13.13 -2.41
CA MET A 17 -8.40 -12.01 -1.49
C MET A 17 -7.72 -12.42 -0.17
N LEU A 18 -8.09 -13.58 0.39
CA LEU A 18 -7.46 -14.12 1.61
C LEU A 18 -5.97 -14.39 1.39
N LEU A 19 -5.62 -15.08 0.30
CA LEU A 19 -4.22 -15.39 -0.03
C LEU A 19 -3.41 -14.11 -0.27
N SER A 20 -3.97 -13.13 -0.96
CA SER A 20 -3.34 -11.82 -1.15
C SER A 20 -3.12 -11.11 0.18
N GLY A 21 -4.10 -11.16 1.10
CA GLY A 21 -3.98 -10.55 2.42
C GLY A 21 -2.91 -11.21 3.28
N ILE A 22 -2.83 -12.54 3.28
CA ILE A 22 -1.76 -13.30 3.95
C ILE A 22 -0.39 -12.93 3.36
N GLY A 23 -0.28 -12.90 2.03
CA GLY A 23 0.95 -12.51 1.34
C GLY A 23 1.42 -11.10 1.71
N TRP A 24 0.49 -10.15 1.75
CA TRP A 24 0.79 -8.78 2.22
C TRP A 24 1.29 -8.81 3.67
N GLY A 25 0.53 -9.41 4.58
CA GLY A 25 0.87 -9.45 6.01
C GLY A 25 2.24 -10.08 6.29
N LEU A 26 2.56 -11.20 5.63
CA LEU A 26 3.87 -11.86 5.75
C LEU A 26 5.00 -11.01 5.20
N THR A 27 4.77 -10.32 4.08
CA THR A 27 5.76 -9.42 3.48
C THR A 27 6.10 -8.29 4.43
N GLU A 28 5.09 -7.56 4.93
CA GLU A 28 5.27 -6.44 5.88
C GLU A 28 5.94 -6.89 7.20
N ALA A 29 5.54 -8.06 7.71
CA ALA A 29 6.13 -8.62 8.93
C ALA A 29 7.60 -9.01 8.76
N ALA A 30 8.07 -9.27 7.54
CA ALA A 30 9.44 -9.63 7.24
C ALA A 30 10.30 -8.41 6.85
N ILE A 31 9.84 -7.58 5.90
CA ILE A 31 10.66 -6.51 5.32
C ILE A 31 10.89 -5.35 6.28
N ASN A 32 9.92 -5.04 7.17
CA ASN A 32 10.05 -3.88 8.06
C ASN A 32 11.11 -4.12 9.15
N PRO A 33 11.09 -5.24 9.91
CA PRO A 33 12.14 -5.53 10.87
C PRO A 33 13.51 -5.74 10.20
N LEU A 34 13.55 -6.38 9.02
CA LEU A 34 14.78 -6.58 8.27
C LEU A 34 15.42 -5.24 7.86
N THR A 35 14.62 -4.30 7.36
CA THR A 35 15.10 -2.96 6.97
C THR A 35 15.63 -2.20 8.17
N ALA A 36 14.93 -2.25 9.31
CA ALA A 36 15.39 -1.62 10.55
C ALA A 36 16.70 -2.24 11.06
N GLN A 37 16.87 -3.57 10.90
CA GLN A 37 18.11 -4.26 11.27
C GLN A 37 19.28 -3.91 10.34
N LEU A 38 19.04 -3.78 9.03
CA LEU A 38 20.06 -3.43 8.05
C LEU A 38 20.50 -1.96 8.12
N TYR A 39 19.61 -1.07 8.57
CA TYR A 39 19.84 0.38 8.63
C TYR A 39 19.43 0.97 10.00
N PRO A 40 20.15 0.63 11.08
CA PRO A 40 19.79 1.07 12.44
C PRO A 40 19.87 2.59 12.61
N ASP A 41 20.84 3.26 11.96
CA ASP A 41 21.06 4.69 12.10
C ASP A 41 20.10 5.56 11.27
N ASP A 42 19.38 4.96 10.29
CA ASP A 42 18.54 5.67 9.33
C ASP A 42 17.24 4.92 9.00
N THR A 43 16.66 4.24 10.01
CA THR A 43 15.50 3.36 9.84
C THR A 43 14.30 4.09 9.23
N THR A 44 13.97 5.29 9.73
CA THR A 44 12.79 6.04 9.28
C THR A 44 12.86 6.41 7.80
N HIS A 45 14.02 6.90 7.33
CA HIS A 45 14.17 7.25 5.92
C HIS A 45 14.11 6.00 5.04
N ARG A 46 14.77 4.91 5.44
CA ARG A 46 14.82 3.66 4.67
C ARG A 46 13.47 2.99 4.56
N LEU A 47 12.67 2.99 5.63
CA LEU A 47 11.27 2.53 5.58
C LEU A 47 10.43 3.41 4.65
N ASN A 48 10.59 4.73 4.68
CA ASN A 48 9.86 5.62 3.76
C ASN A 48 10.21 5.35 2.29
N VAL A 49 11.50 5.10 1.98
CA VAL A 49 11.94 4.72 0.62
C VAL A 49 11.39 3.35 0.24
N LEU A 50 11.42 2.37 1.13
CA LEU A 50 10.85 1.04 0.90
C LEU A 50 9.36 1.13 0.55
N HIS A 51 8.57 1.80 1.38
CA HIS A 51 7.13 1.94 1.14
C HIS A 51 6.80 2.89 -0.02
N ALA A 52 7.72 3.74 -0.48
CA ALA A 52 7.53 4.52 -1.70
C ALA A 52 7.38 3.62 -2.94
N TRP A 53 7.95 2.41 -2.92
CA TRP A 53 7.80 1.47 -4.03
C TRP A 53 6.41 0.82 -4.12
N PHE A 54 5.55 0.94 -3.10
CA PHE A 54 4.14 0.55 -3.21
C PHE A 54 3.38 1.42 -4.24
N PRO A 55 3.35 2.77 -4.11
CA PRO A 55 2.85 3.64 -5.17
C PRO A 55 3.60 3.46 -6.50
N GLY A 56 4.91 3.22 -6.44
CA GLY A 56 5.73 2.92 -7.62
C GLY A 56 5.20 1.73 -8.43
N GLY A 57 4.85 0.64 -7.76
CA GLY A 57 4.22 -0.53 -8.39
C GLY A 57 2.85 -0.22 -9.00
N ILE A 58 2.04 0.60 -8.34
CA ILE A 58 0.73 1.04 -8.88
C ILE A 58 0.91 1.90 -10.14
N ILE A 59 1.90 2.79 -10.17
CA ILE A 59 2.23 3.61 -11.35
C ILE A 59 2.60 2.70 -12.53
N VAL A 60 3.55 1.79 -12.33
CA VAL A 60 4.03 0.88 -13.39
C VAL A 60 2.89 -0.05 -13.85
N GLY A 61 2.18 -0.68 -12.92
CA GLY A 61 1.07 -1.58 -13.23
C GLY A 61 -0.09 -0.87 -13.91
N GLY A 62 -0.46 0.32 -13.46
CA GLY A 62 -1.53 1.13 -14.04
C GLY A 62 -1.22 1.60 -15.46
N LEU A 63 0.02 2.05 -15.72
CA LEU A 63 0.46 2.43 -17.06
C LEU A 63 0.53 1.23 -18.01
N LEU A 64 1.12 0.11 -17.57
CA LEU A 64 1.14 -1.13 -18.35
C LEU A 64 -0.28 -1.59 -18.68
N GLY A 65 -1.17 -1.60 -17.70
CA GLY A 65 -2.59 -1.94 -17.91
C GLY A 65 -3.28 -1.00 -18.88
N PHE A 66 -3.03 0.31 -18.79
CA PHE A 66 -3.61 1.31 -19.69
C PHE A 66 -3.18 1.12 -21.15
N PHE A 67 -1.89 0.90 -21.40
CA PHE A 67 -1.34 0.78 -22.76
C PHE A 67 -1.60 -0.60 -23.37
N LEU A 68 -1.58 -1.66 -22.56
CA LEU A 68 -1.78 -3.03 -23.04
C LEU A 68 -3.26 -3.43 -23.12
N SER A 69 -4.19 -2.65 -22.55
CA SER A 69 -5.63 -3.00 -22.56
C SER A 69 -6.24 -3.18 -23.94
N ALA A 70 -5.67 -2.57 -24.98
CA ALA A 70 -6.14 -2.73 -26.36
C ALA A 70 -5.53 -3.95 -27.08
N ALA A 71 -4.39 -4.45 -26.57
CA ALA A 71 -3.60 -5.50 -27.23
C ALA A 71 -3.70 -6.86 -26.53
N LEU A 72 -3.95 -6.88 -25.22
CA LEU A 72 -4.01 -8.10 -24.42
C LEU A 72 -5.35 -8.23 -23.70
N PRO A 73 -5.87 -9.47 -23.55
CA PRO A 73 -6.97 -9.72 -22.65
C PRO A 73 -6.53 -9.48 -21.19
N TRP A 74 -7.48 -9.18 -20.31
CA TRP A 74 -7.19 -8.83 -18.91
C TRP A 74 -6.39 -9.91 -18.17
N GLN A 75 -6.56 -11.20 -18.53
CA GLN A 75 -5.78 -12.30 -17.97
C GLN A 75 -4.30 -12.16 -18.30
N GLY A 76 -3.97 -11.73 -19.52
CA GLY A 76 -2.59 -11.49 -19.95
C GLY A 76 -1.95 -10.33 -19.20
N ILE A 77 -2.72 -9.26 -18.95
CA ILE A 77 -2.27 -8.11 -18.16
C ILE A 77 -2.03 -8.53 -16.71
N MET A 78 -2.93 -9.30 -16.11
CA MET A 78 -2.76 -9.83 -14.75
C MET A 78 -1.57 -10.79 -14.63
N ALA A 79 -1.33 -11.61 -15.66
CA ALA A 79 -0.19 -12.53 -15.68
C ALA A 79 1.17 -11.80 -15.63
N LEU A 80 1.25 -10.53 -16.04
CA LEU A 80 2.48 -9.73 -15.94
C LEU A 80 2.94 -9.54 -14.49
N VAL A 81 2.03 -9.59 -13.50
CA VAL A 81 2.38 -9.51 -12.06
C VAL A 81 3.25 -10.70 -11.63
N MET A 82 3.17 -11.83 -12.35
CA MET A 82 4.02 -12.98 -12.07
C MET A 82 5.51 -12.70 -12.34
N VAL A 83 5.83 -11.75 -13.21
CA VAL A 83 7.22 -11.40 -13.55
C VAL A 83 7.96 -10.80 -12.34
N PRO A 84 7.52 -9.70 -11.71
CA PRO A 84 8.18 -9.18 -10.52
C PRO A 84 8.06 -10.15 -9.33
N ALA A 85 6.97 -10.92 -9.23
CA ALA A 85 6.85 -11.94 -8.18
C ALA A 85 7.94 -13.01 -8.29
N ALA A 86 8.13 -13.59 -9.48
CA ALA A 86 9.17 -14.58 -9.74
C ALA A 86 10.57 -13.99 -9.55
N ALA A 87 10.82 -12.77 -10.04
CA ALA A 87 12.09 -12.08 -9.83
C ALA A 87 12.40 -11.91 -8.33
N THR A 88 11.40 -11.52 -7.53
CA THR A 88 11.56 -11.36 -6.08
C THR A 88 11.89 -12.68 -5.40
N VAL A 89 11.23 -13.78 -5.79
CA VAL A 89 11.52 -15.12 -5.27
C VAL A 89 12.96 -15.53 -5.63
N VAL A 90 13.38 -15.34 -6.89
CA VAL A 90 14.75 -15.67 -7.32
C VAL A 90 15.78 -14.86 -6.53
N ILE A 91 15.58 -13.54 -6.39
CA ILE A 91 16.47 -12.68 -5.60
C ILE A 91 16.54 -13.19 -4.15
N ALA A 92 15.39 -13.46 -3.52
CA ALA A 92 15.34 -13.95 -2.15
C ALA A 92 16.06 -15.30 -1.96
N LEU A 93 15.92 -16.24 -2.91
CA LEU A 93 16.61 -17.53 -2.86
C LEU A 93 18.14 -17.41 -3.01
N THR A 94 18.62 -16.34 -3.65
CA THR A 94 20.06 -16.10 -3.88
C THR A 94 20.68 -15.14 -2.86
N THR A 95 19.88 -14.50 -2.01
CA THR A 95 20.34 -13.48 -1.05
C THR A 95 20.57 -14.11 0.32
N THR A 96 21.74 -13.84 0.92
CA THR A 96 22.02 -14.21 2.31
C THR A 96 21.49 -13.14 3.25
N PHE A 97 20.49 -13.48 4.07
CA PHE A 97 19.89 -12.58 5.05
C PHE A 97 20.58 -12.64 6.41
N PRO A 98 20.63 -11.52 7.16
CA PRO A 98 21.10 -11.52 8.54
C PRO A 98 20.20 -12.38 9.45
N PRO A 99 20.73 -12.93 10.55
CA PRO A 99 19.95 -13.73 11.48
C PRO A 99 18.85 -12.88 12.15
N PRO A 100 17.67 -13.45 12.43
CA PRO A 100 16.56 -12.72 13.02
C PRO A 100 16.90 -12.13 14.39
N LEU A 101 16.45 -10.90 14.68
CA LEU A 101 16.67 -10.20 15.97
C LEU A 101 16.26 -11.03 17.20
N ARG A 102 15.31 -11.96 17.07
CA ARG A 102 14.87 -12.84 18.15
C ARG A 102 15.98 -13.76 18.66
N GLU A 103 16.86 -14.20 17.77
CA GLU A 103 18.00 -15.03 18.13
C GLU A 103 18.98 -14.27 19.04
N GLN A 104 18.94 -12.93 19.01
CA GLN A 104 19.80 -12.04 19.80
C GLN A 104 19.17 -11.62 21.14
N SER A 105 17.84 -11.62 21.29
CA SER A 105 17.15 -11.07 22.47
C SER A 105 16.67 -12.11 23.49
N GLY A 106 16.62 -13.40 23.14
CA GLY A 106 16.26 -14.48 24.07
C GLY A 106 14.79 -14.49 24.54
N VAL A 107 13.92 -13.62 24.01
CA VAL A 107 12.51 -13.51 24.43
C VAL A 107 11.65 -14.61 23.76
N SER A 108 10.78 -15.25 24.53
CA SER A 108 9.86 -16.27 24.02
C SER A 108 8.70 -15.66 23.20
N PHE A 109 8.16 -16.42 22.24
CA PHE A 109 7.03 -15.98 21.42
C PHE A 109 5.81 -15.59 22.27
N GLY A 110 5.50 -16.43 23.26
CA GLY A 110 4.38 -16.20 24.17
C GLY A 110 4.54 -14.92 24.99
N ALA A 111 5.77 -14.57 25.39
CA ALA A 111 6.03 -13.32 26.08
C ALA A 111 5.81 -12.10 25.17
N MET A 112 6.23 -12.15 23.91
CA MET A 112 5.97 -11.08 22.93
C MET A 112 4.47 -10.90 22.66
N MET A 113 3.75 -12.00 22.43
CA MET A 113 2.29 -11.95 22.24
C MET A 113 1.56 -11.45 23.48
N GLY A 114 2.04 -11.79 24.68
CA GLY A 114 1.50 -11.28 25.93
C GLY A 114 1.66 -9.77 26.10
N GLU A 115 2.71 -9.17 25.52
CA GLU A 115 2.97 -7.73 25.62
C GLU A 115 1.86 -6.89 24.96
N VAL A 116 1.24 -7.41 23.89
CA VAL A 116 0.11 -6.79 23.19
C VAL A 116 -1.05 -6.51 24.15
N PHE A 117 -1.36 -7.47 25.04
CA PHE A 117 -2.45 -7.33 26.01
C PHE A 117 -2.03 -6.58 27.27
N ARG A 118 -0.74 -6.59 27.61
CA ARG A 118 -0.20 -5.86 28.78
C ARG A 118 -0.13 -4.36 28.58
N ARG A 119 0.00 -3.89 27.34
CA ARG A 119 0.07 -2.45 27.02
C ARG A 119 -1.28 -1.97 26.48
N PRO A 120 -2.15 -1.36 27.30
CA PRO A 120 -3.45 -0.88 26.82
C PRO A 120 -3.35 0.20 25.74
N SER A 121 -2.23 0.93 25.67
CA SER A 121 -1.96 1.89 24.59
C SER A 121 -1.89 1.23 23.20
N PHE A 122 -1.58 -0.08 23.12
CA PHE A 122 -1.60 -0.82 21.86
C PHE A 122 -2.96 -0.70 21.18
N PHE A 123 -4.06 -0.87 21.90
CA PHE A 123 -5.41 -0.84 21.32
C PHE A 123 -5.80 0.55 20.82
N ILE A 124 -5.30 1.61 21.48
CA ILE A 124 -5.51 2.99 21.03
C ILE A 124 -4.80 3.20 19.68
N TRP A 125 -3.52 2.84 19.59
CA TRP A 125 -2.73 2.97 18.36
C TRP A 125 -3.23 2.05 17.24
N PHE A 126 -3.68 0.84 17.59
CA PHE A 126 -4.30 -0.09 16.66
C PHE A 126 -5.57 0.52 16.05
N GLY A 127 -6.47 1.08 16.88
CA GLY A 127 -7.67 1.76 16.40
C GLY A 127 -7.34 2.97 15.52
N ALA A 128 -6.35 3.79 15.92
CA ALA A 128 -5.91 4.93 15.13
C ALA A 128 -5.36 4.50 13.75
N MET A 129 -4.45 3.52 13.72
CA MET A 129 -3.88 2.98 12.48
C MET A 129 -4.94 2.32 11.61
N PHE A 130 -5.93 1.63 12.20
CA PHE A 130 -7.04 1.06 11.46
C PHE A 130 -7.86 2.14 10.75
N LEU A 131 -8.19 3.24 11.44
CA LEU A 131 -8.91 4.37 10.84
C LEU A 131 -8.09 5.04 9.74
N THR A 132 -6.79 5.27 9.97
CA THR A 132 -5.89 5.85 8.97
C THR A 132 -5.81 4.95 7.73
N ALA A 133 -5.57 3.66 7.90
CA ALA A 133 -5.51 2.69 6.81
C ALA A 133 -6.84 2.61 6.04
N ALA A 134 -7.98 2.63 6.74
CA ALA A 134 -9.29 2.68 6.11
C ALA A 134 -9.48 3.97 5.28
N SER A 135 -9.04 5.12 5.80
CA SER A 135 -9.17 6.40 5.12
C SER A 135 -8.23 6.57 3.91
N GLU A 136 -7.12 5.83 3.84
CA GLU A 136 -6.18 5.84 2.71
C GLU A 136 -6.55 4.77 1.67
N LEU A 137 -6.73 3.53 2.11
CA LEU A 137 -6.89 2.38 1.21
C LEU A 137 -8.29 2.34 0.58
N ALA A 138 -9.35 2.69 1.30
CA ALA A 138 -10.70 2.62 0.73
C ALA A 138 -10.87 3.62 -0.43
N PRO A 139 -10.49 4.90 -0.34
CA PRO A 139 -10.51 5.77 -1.51
C PRO A 139 -9.59 5.25 -2.61
N GLY A 140 -8.37 4.83 -2.27
CA GLY A 140 -7.38 4.32 -3.24
C GLY A 140 -7.91 3.18 -4.13
N GLN A 141 -8.64 2.22 -3.54
CA GLN A 141 -9.20 1.08 -4.28
C GLN A 141 -10.42 1.45 -5.14
N TRP A 142 -11.15 2.51 -4.78
CA TRP A 142 -12.42 2.86 -5.41
C TRP A 142 -12.31 4.04 -6.39
N ILE A 143 -11.20 4.79 -6.40
CA ILE A 143 -10.97 5.93 -7.29
C ILE A 143 -11.23 5.58 -8.76
N ASP A 144 -10.69 4.46 -9.25
CA ASP A 144 -10.83 4.08 -10.65
C ASP A 144 -12.30 3.85 -11.02
N VAL A 145 -13.01 3.05 -10.21
CA VAL A 145 -14.42 2.70 -10.44
C VAL A 145 -15.34 3.91 -10.26
N ALA A 146 -15.12 4.71 -9.22
CA ALA A 146 -15.99 5.82 -8.85
C ALA A 146 -15.88 7.02 -9.80
N LEU A 147 -14.67 7.31 -10.29
CA LEU A 147 -14.39 8.53 -11.03
C LEU A 147 -14.32 8.32 -12.55
N SER A 148 -14.05 7.08 -13.02
CA SER A 148 -14.05 6.77 -14.47
C SER A 148 -15.30 7.25 -15.19
N ASN A 149 -16.47 7.11 -14.56
CA ASN A 149 -17.76 7.44 -15.16
C ASN A 149 -18.23 8.88 -14.87
N ARG A 150 -17.55 9.63 -13.99
CA ARG A 150 -17.97 10.97 -13.58
C ARG A 150 -17.08 12.09 -14.09
N VAL A 151 -15.79 11.82 -14.18
CA VAL A 151 -14.76 12.83 -14.43
C VAL A 151 -14.43 12.91 -15.93
N GLY A 152 -14.93 11.98 -16.76
CA GLY A 152 -14.67 11.98 -18.21
C GLY A 152 -13.24 11.57 -18.59
N MET A 153 -12.50 10.96 -17.66
CA MET A 153 -11.16 10.41 -17.86
C MET A 153 -11.12 8.98 -17.32
N ARG A 154 -10.31 8.10 -17.92
CA ARG A 154 -10.06 6.75 -17.39
C ARG A 154 -9.49 6.87 -15.97
N GLY A 155 -10.20 6.33 -14.99
CA GLY A 155 -9.85 6.47 -13.56
C GLY A 155 -8.49 5.87 -13.22
N ILE A 156 -8.01 4.88 -13.97
CA ILE A 156 -6.64 4.34 -13.85
C ILE A 156 -5.56 5.42 -14.00
N LEU A 157 -5.78 6.44 -14.86
CA LEU A 157 -4.82 7.55 -15.01
C LEU A 157 -4.83 8.47 -13.79
N LEU A 158 -6.00 8.68 -13.20
CA LEU A 158 -6.11 9.44 -11.95
C LEU A 158 -5.45 8.67 -10.80
N LEU A 159 -5.66 7.35 -10.73
CA LEU A 159 -4.96 6.49 -9.76
C LEU A 159 -3.44 6.59 -9.93
N VAL A 160 -2.92 6.51 -11.16
CA VAL A 160 -1.50 6.70 -11.46
C VAL A 160 -1.03 8.09 -11.01
N TYR A 161 -1.80 9.15 -11.25
CA TYR A 161 -1.46 10.50 -10.83
C TYR A 161 -1.35 10.63 -9.30
N VAL A 162 -2.35 10.18 -8.54
CA VAL A 162 -2.31 10.23 -7.07
C VAL A 162 -1.12 9.42 -6.53
N ASN A 163 -0.85 8.24 -7.10
CA ASN A 163 0.28 7.42 -6.70
C ASN A 163 1.64 8.05 -7.09
N ALA A 164 1.73 8.80 -8.19
CA ALA A 164 2.92 9.54 -8.55
C ALA A 164 3.21 10.67 -7.55
N LEU A 165 2.19 11.40 -7.11
CA LEU A 165 2.35 12.38 -6.03
C LEU A 165 2.83 11.71 -4.74
N MET A 166 2.18 10.61 -4.32
CA MET A 166 2.60 9.85 -3.14
C MET A 166 4.04 9.34 -3.25
N PHE A 167 4.44 8.83 -4.41
CA PHE A 167 5.81 8.36 -4.67
C PHE A 167 6.84 9.46 -4.46
N ILE A 168 6.59 10.65 -5.04
CA ILE A 168 7.44 11.82 -4.91
C ILE A 168 7.49 12.27 -3.44
N PHE A 169 6.34 12.49 -2.82
CA PHE A 169 6.29 12.97 -1.43
C PHE A 169 6.95 11.99 -0.46
N ARG A 170 6.80 10.67 -0.62
CA ARG A 170 7.46 9.67 0.23
C ARG A 170 9.00 9.71 0.13
N HIS A 171 9.55 9.98 -1.06
CA HIS A 171 11.01 10.17 -1.21
C HIS A 171 11.53 11.43 -0.50
N PHE A 172 10.72 12.49 -0.43
CA PHE A 172 11.10 13.75 0.21
C PHE A 172 10.64 13.87 1.68
N ALA A 173 9.77 12.98 2.17
CA ALA A 173 9.15 13.03 3.49
C ALA A 173 10.18 13.06 4.63
N GLY A 174 11.31 12.34 4.49
CA GLY A 174 12.38 12.35 5.49
C GLY A 174 12.97 13.73 5.78
N ARG A 175 13.01 14.63 4.78
CA ARG A 175 13.50 16.01 4.97
C ARG A 175 12.46 16.91 5.63
N LEU A 176 11.18 16.60 5.45
CA LEU A 176 10.07 17.37 6.04
C LEU A 176 9.81 16.97 7.49
N ALA A 177 9.92 15.67 7.80
CA ALA A 177 9.75 15.12 9.14
C ALA A 177 10.76 15.69 10.15
N ASN A 178 11.97 16.05 9.69
CA ASN A 178 12.99 16.67 10.55
C ASN A 178 12.70 18.15 10.88
N LYS A 179 11.70 18.79 10.24
CA LYS A 179 11.38 20.22 10.42
C LYS A 179 10.04 20.48 11.12
N ILE A 180 9.13 19.51 11.16
CA ILE A 180 7.78 19.65 11.70
C ILE A 180 7.59 18.64 12.84
N SER A 181 6.94 19.04 13.92
CA SER A 181 6.64 18.12 15.03
C SER A 181 5.66 17.01 14.59
N ASN A 182 5.86 15.78 15.06
CA ASN A 182 5.02 14.63 14.69
C ASN A 182 3.52 14.88 14.92
N PRO A 183 3.06 15.43 16.07
CA PRO A 183 1.63 15.70 16.27
C PRO A 183 1.09 16.79 15.34
N GLY A 184 1.88 17.84 15.06
CA GLY A 184 1.47 18.91 14.16
C GLY A 184 1.32 18.43 12.72
N LEU A 185 2.26 17.58 12.27
CA LEU A 185 2.19 16.96 10.95
C LEU A 185 0.95 16.08 10.78
N LEU A 186 0.60 15.28 11.81
CA LEU A 186 -0.58 14.42 11.78
C LEU A 186 -1.89 15.21 11.69
N TRP A 187 -2.01 16.29 12.47
CA TRP A 187 -3.21 17.12 12.44
C TRP A 187 -3.41 17.82 11.10
N VAL A 188 -2.35 18.43 10.56
CA VAL A 188 -2.42 19.14 9.27
C VAL A 188 -2.71 18.17 8.13
N SER A 189 -2.03 17.02 8.10
CA SER A 189 -2.26 16.00 7.06
C SER A 189 -3.67 15.42 7.13
N SER A 190 -4.20 15.16 8.33
CA SER A 190 -5.57 14.66 8.49
C SER A 190 -6.62 15.69 8.03
N LEU A 191 -6.40 16.98 8.31
CA LEU A 191 -7.29 18.04 7.85
C LEU A 191 -7.27 18.18 6.32
N LEU A 192 -6.08 18.18 5.72
CA LEU A 192 -5.92 18.22 4.26
C LEU A 192 -6.55 17.00 3.59
N ALA A 193 -6.35 15.80 4.16
CA ALA A 193 -6.97 14.57 3.66
C ALA A 193 -8.50 14.65 3.70
N ALA A 194 -9.08 15.17 4.79
CA ALA A 194 -10.53 15.35 4.91
C ALA A 194 -11.09 16.32 3.85
N ILE A 195 -10.42 17.46 3.65
CA ILE A 195 -10.80 18.46 2.64
C ILE A 195 -10.69 17.85 1.23
N GLY A 196 -9.55 17.23 0.90
CA GLY A 196 -9.29 16.62 -0.40
C GLY A 196 -10.33 15.54 -0.73
N LEU A 197 -10.61 14.65 0.23
CA LEU A 197 -11.60 13.59 0.04
C LEU A 197 -13.02 14.14 -0.16
N PHE A 198 -13.39 15.20 0.57
CA PHE A 198 -14.67 15.89 0.39
C PHE A 198 -14.76 16.56 -0.99
N MET A 199 -13.70 17.24 -1.44
CA MET A 199 -13.64 17.84 -2.78
C MET A 199 -13.70 16.78 -3.88
N LEU A 200 -13.01 15.66 -3.71
CA LEU A 200 -13.00 14.55 -4.66
C LEU A 200 -14.40 13.93 -4.81
N SER A 201 -15.17 13.88 -3.73
CA SER A 201 -16.56 13.39 -3.78
C SER A 201 -17.50 14.23 -4.65
N GLN A 202 -17.16 15.52 -4.83
CA GLN A 202 -17.92 16.48 -5.64
C GLN A 202 -17.33 16.73 -7.04
N ALA A 203 -16.20 16.10 -7.37
CA ALA A 203 -15.52 16.31 -8.64
C ALA A 203 -16.35 15.79 -9.82
N GLN A 204 -16.54 16.66 -10.84
CA GLN A 204 -17.33 16.39 -12.04
C GLN A 204 -16.52 16.59 -13.34
N SER A 205 -15.26 17.01 -13.22
CA SER A 205 -14.37 17.28 -14.37
C SER A 205 -12.93 16.84 -14.07
N PRO A 206 -12.11 16.55 -15.10
CA PRO A 206 -10.71 16.11 -14.90
C PRO A 206 -9.90 17.09 -14.06
N ALA A 207 -10.05 18.39 -14.31
CA ALA A 207 -9.36 19.43 -13.56
C ALA A 207 -9.75 19.42 -12.07
N SER A 208 -11.05 19.29 -11.77
CA SER A 208 -11.52 19.23 -10.37
C SER A 208 -11.02 17.99 -9.63
N ALA A 209 -10.90 16.85 -10.30
CA ALA A 209 -10.36 15.63 -9.68
C ALA A 209 -8.85 15.72 -9.41
N ILE A 210 -8.09 16.30 -10.34
CA ILE A 210 -6.65 16.52 -10.18
C ILE A 210 -6.34 17.50 -9.04
N LEU A 211 -7.14 18.57 -8.93
CA LEU A 211 -6.98 19.58 -7.86
C LEU A 211 -7.38 19.06 -6.47
N ALA A 212 -8.32 18.11 -6.41
CA ALA A 212 -8.80 17.54 -5.15
C ALA A 212 -7.90 16.41 -4.60
N SER A 213 -7.02 15.84 -5.44
CA SER A 213 -6.12 14.73 -5.12
C SER A 213 -4.79 15.22 -4.56
#